data_AF-A0A3D0MAX2-F1
#
_entry.id   AF-A0A3D0MAX2-F1
#
_cell.length_a   1.000
_cell.length_b   1.000
_cell.length_c   1.000
_cell.angle_alpha   90.00
_cell.angle_beta   90.00
_cell.angle_gamma   90.00
#
_symmetry.space_group_name_H-M   'P 1'
#
loop_
_entity.id
_entity.type
_entity.pdbx_description
1 polymer ?
#
loop_
_entity_poly.entity_id
_entity_poly.type
_entity_poly.pdbx_seq_one_letter_code
_entity_poly.pdbx_strand_id
1 'polypeptide(L)'
;MLSKKAITSEIIKMLQKHYPTERITIDTLLEGYYGDDRSISNLNMSSLDLVEFISDIEEYYNIIIDFDAQFYTVKDVIENVCHCIEQKKGN
;
A
#
# COMPACT_ATOMS: atom_id res chain seq x y z
N MET A 1 -17.02 -10.64 3.67
CA MET A 1 -16.42 -9.29 3.50
C MET A 1 -15.02 -9.33 4.09
N LEU A 2 -13.98 -9.04 3.30
CA LEU A 2 -12.66 -8.81 3.89
C LEU A 2 -12.74 -7.55 4.75
N SER A 3 -12.35 -7.64 6.02
CA SER A 3 -12.33 -6.49 6.90
C SER A 3 -11.13 -5.59 6.56
N LYS A 4 -11.22 -4.28 6.84
CA LYS A 4 -10.07 -3.37 6.72
C LYS A 4 -8.84 -3.92 7.45
N LYS A 5 -9.04 -4.56 8.61
CA LYS A 5 -7.98 -5.25 9.37
C LYS A 5 -7.31 -6.38 8.58
N ALA A 6 -8.08 -7.19 7.86
CA ALA A 6 -7.52 -8.26 7.03
C ALA A 6 -6.72 -7.69 5.85
N ILE A 7 -7.26 -6.67 5.18
CA ILE A 7 -6.59 -5.97 4.06
C ILE A 7 -5.28 -5.34 4.53
N THR A 8 -5.30 -4.60 5.65
CA THR A 8 -4.11 -4.04 6.28
C THR A 8 -3.07 -5.11 6.57
N SER A 9 -3.48 -6.22 7.19
CA SER A 9 -2.55 -7.30 7.53
C SER A 9 -1.90 -7.90 6.28
N GLU A 10 -2.63 -8.02 5.18
CA GLU A 10 -2.11 -8.65 3.97
C GLU A 10 -1.20 -7.70 3.18
N ILE A 11 -1.57 -6.42 3.06
CA ILE A 11 -0.72 -5.39 2.43
C ILE A 11 0.62 -5.27 3.17
N ILE A 12 0.59 -5.28 4.52
CA ILE A 12 1.83 -5.26 5.31
C ILE A 12 2.67 -6.51 5.03
N LYS A 13 2.07 -7.70 4.96
CA LYS A 13 2.82 -8.93 4.63
C LYS A 13 3.42 -8.88 3.23
N MET A 14 2.70 -8.33 2.25
CA MET A 14 3.23 -8.16 0.89
C MET A 14 4.47 -7.29 0.92
N LEU A 15 4.40 -6.11 1.53
CA LEU A 15 5.56 -5.23 1.70
C LEU A 15 6.70 -5.91 2.47
N GLN A 16 6.41 -6.66 3.53
CA GLN A 16 7.43 -7.39 4.30
C GLN A 16 8.15 -8.48 3.49
N LYS A 17 7.57 -8.98 2.40
CA LYS A 17 8.29 -9.91 1.50
C LYS A 17 9.42 -9.20 0.75
N HIS A 18 9.21 -7.94 0.36
CA HIS A 18 10.20 -7.13 -0.34
C HIS A 18 11.17 -6.43 0.65
N TYR A 19 10.68 -6.09 1.85
CA TYR A 19 11.43 -5.37 2.89
C TYR A 19 11.43 -6.16 4.22
N PRO A 20 12.09 -7.33 4.29
CA PRO A 20 11.97 -8.27 5.42
C PRO A 20 12.55 -7.76 6.74
N THR A 21 13.44 -6.76 6.68
CA THR A 21 14.07 -6.17 7.88
C THR A 21 13.36 -4.93 8.39
N GLU A 22 12.41 -4.40 7.62
CA GLU A 22 11.77 -3.13 7.93
C GLU A 22 10.55 -3.31 8.85
N ARG A 23 10.45 -2.42 9.83
CA ARG A 23 9.24 -2.31 10.64
C ARG A 23 8.19 -1.49 9.88
N ILE A 24 7.31 -2.19 9.18
CA ILE A 24 6.22 -1.59 8.41
C ILE A 24 4.99 -1.38 9.30
N THR A 25 4.48 -0.14 9.30
CA THR A 25 3.20 0.25 9.90
C THR A 25 2.35 0.97 8.85
N ILE A 26 1.12 1.34 9.20
CA ILE A 26 0.26 2.11 8.28
C ILE A 26 0.83 3.51 7.98
N ASP A 27 1.63 4.06 8.87
CA ASP A 27 2.24 5.40 8.73
C ASP A 27 3.60 5.34 8.02
N THR A 28 4.09 4.14 7.66
CA THR A 28 5.32 3.97 6.89
C THR A 28 5.17 4.65 5.53
N LEU A 29 6.17 5.47 5.18
CA LEU A 29 6.28 6.11 3.88
C LEU A 29 6.76 5.11 2.83
N LEU A 30 6.15 5.15 1.65
CA LEU A 30 6.51 4.30 0.52
C LEU A 30 7.68 4.92 -0.26
N GLU A 31 7.50 6.13 -0.77
CA GLU A 31 8.53 6.88 -1.49
C GLU A 31 9.22 7.93 -0.59
N GLY A 32 10.50 8.19 -0.86
CA GLY A 32 11.30 9.14 -0.10
C GLY A 32 10.97 10.59 -0.41
N TYR A 33 10.23 11.29 0.47
CA TYR A 33 10.52 12.61 1.06
C TYR A 33 9.26 13.23 1.70
N TYR A 34 9.22 13.30 3.04
CA TYR A 34 8.46 14.32 3.76
C TYR A 34 9.15 14.64 5.10
N GLY A 35 10.07 15.61 5.06
CA GLY A 35 10.64 16.24 6.24
C GLY A 35 11.74 15.44 6.94
N ASP A 36 12.62 16.17 7.63
CA ASP A 36 13.75 15.68 8.43
C ASP A 36 13.31 14.83 9.66
N ASP A 37 12.04 14.39 9.70
CA ASP A 37 11.50 13.62 10.80
C ASP A 37 11.91 12.15 10.69
N ARG A 38 13.10 11.89 11.24
CA ARG A 38 13.69 10.55 11.36
C ARG A 38 12.86 9.57 12.21
N SER A 39 11.74 10.01 12.80
CA SER A 39 10.84 9.13 13.55
C SER A 39 9.89 8.30 12.67
N ILE A 40 9.71 8.70 11.40
CA ILE A 40 8.83 7.99 10.46
C ILE A 40 9.67 7.01 9.63
N SER A 41 9.25 5.75 9.62
CA SER A 41 9.85 4.70 8.78
C SER A 41 9.58 4.98 7.30
N ASN A 42 10.59 4.79 6.45
CA ASN A 42 10.51 5.02 5.01
C ASN A 42 11.16 3.86 4.25
N LEU A 43 10.45 3.28 3.29
CA LEU A 43 10.94 2.16 2.48
C LEU A 43 11.87 2.58 1.33
N ASN A 44 11.93 3.88 1.03
CA ASN A 44 12.65 4.47 -0.10
C ASN A 44 12.37 3.71 -1.41
N MET A 45 11.10 3.35 -1.61
CA MET A 45 10.62 2.62 -2.78
C MET A 45 10.85 3.47 -4.02
N SER A 46 11.45 2.87 -5.07
CA SER A 46 11.53 3.56 -6.36
C SER A 46 10.15 3.61 -7.01
N SER A 47 9.96 4.52 -7.96
CA SER A 47 8.69 4.58 -8.70
C SER A 47 8.39 3.28 -9.45
N LEU A 48 9.42 2.52 -9.86
CA LEU A 48 9.24 1.20 -10.47
C LEU A 48 8.75 0.17 -9.44
N ASP A 49 9.39 0.10 -8.26
CA ASP A 49 8.98 -0.81 -7.19
C ASP A 49 7.55 -0.51 -6.72
N LEU A 50 7.16 0.77 -6.70
CA LEU A 50 5.79 1.18 -6.38
C LEU A 50 4.79 0.67 -7.41
N VAL A 51 5.09 0.80 -8.70
CA VAL A 51 4.22 0.29 -9.78
C VAL A 51 4.09 -1.24 -9.70
N GLU A 52 5.20 -1.96 -9.46
CA GLU A 52 5.17 -3.41 -9.29
C GLU A 52 4.33 -3.81 -8.08
N PHE A 53 4.52 -3.14 -6.94
CA PHE A 53 3.75 -3.39 -5.72
C PHE A 53 2.24 -3.15 -5.89
N ILE A 54 1.86 -2.07 -6.57
CA ILE A 54 0.44 -1.78 -6.88
C ILE A 54 -0.11 -2.84 -7.84
N SER A 55 0.65 -3.26 -8.85
CA SER A 55 0.24 -4.31 -9.79
C SER A 55 -0.02 -5.65 -9.07
N ASP A 56 0.85 -6.03 -8.13
CA ASP A 56 0.68 -7.24 -7.31
C ASP A 56 -0.61 -7.19 -6.46
N ILE A 57 -0.96 -6.01 -5.94
CA ILE A 57 -2.18 -5.79 -5.17
C ILE A 57 -3.43 -5.93 -6.07
N GLU A 58 -3.39 -5.30 -7.24
CA GLU A 58 -4.46 -5.37 -8.23
C GLU A 58 -4.75 -6.82 -8.64
N GLU A 59 -3.70 -7.60 -8.93
CA GLU A 59 -3.83 -9.02 -9.25
C GLU A 59 -4.40 -9.81 -8.06
N TYR A 60 -3.84 -9.62 -6.85
CA TYR A 60 -4.25 -10.37 -5.67
C TYR A 60 -5.72 -10.15 -5.28
N TYR A 61 -6.20 -8.91 -5.34
CA TYR A 61 -7.60 -8.58 -5.00
C TYR A 61 -8.54 -8.58 -6.22
N ASN A 62 -7.99 -8.75 -7.43
CA ASN A 62 -8.70 -8.61 -8.70
C ASN A 62 -9.45 -7.26 -8.76
N ILE A 63 -8.72 -6.16 -8.54
CA ILE A 63 -9.21 -4.78 -8.58
C ILE A 63 -8.38 -3.96 -9.56
N ILE A 64 -8.86 -2.78 -9.92
CA ILE A 64 -8.10 -1.78 -10.67
C ILE A 64 -8.03 -0.53 -9.78
N ILE A 65 -6.83 -0.03 -9.58
CA ILE A 65 -6.51 1.18 -8.85
C ILE A 65 -6.26 2.28 -9.88
N ASP A 66 -6.84 3.46 -9.66
CA ASP A 66 -6.68 4.57 -10.59
C ASP A 66 -5.21 5.04 -10.64
N PHE A 67 -4.71 5.35 -11.83
CA PHE A 67 -3.34 5.82 -12.05
C PHE A 67 -3.13 7.23 -11.46
N ASP A 68 -4.20 7.99 -11.25
CA ASP A 68 -4.14 9.30 -10.59
C ASP A 68 -4.06 9.20 -9.05
N ALA A 69 -4.16 7.99 -8.48
CA ALA A 69 -4.02 7.79 -7.05
C ALA A 69 -2.57 8.03 -6.59
N GLN A 70 -2.41 8.92 -5.60
CA GLN A 70 -1.12 9.20 -5.00
C GLN A 70 -0.91 8.35 -3.75
N PHE A 71 0.22 7.64 -3.68
CA PHE A 71 0.56 6.73 -2.59
C PHE A 71 1.79 7.23 -1.82
N TYR A 72 1.56 7.95 -0.73
CA TYR A 72 2.64 8.43 0.12
C TYR A 72 2.96 7.45 1.25
N THR A 73 1.92 6.86 1.82
CA THR A 73 1.99 5.94 2.96
C THR A 73 1.31 4.61 2.67
N VAL A 74 1.62 3.60 3.47
CA VAL A 74 0.90 2.31 3.46
C VAL A 74 -0.60 2.51 3.71
N LYS A 75 -0.99 3.49 4.53
CA LYS A 75 -2.39 3.84 4.77
C LYS A 75 -3.11 4.24 3.48
N ASP A 76 -2.48 5.06 2.63
CA ASP A 76 -3.09 5.53 1.38
C ASP A 76 -3.41 4.34 0.45
N VAL A 77 -2.50 3.36 0.39
CA VAL A 77 -2.72 2.11 -0.36
C VAL A 77 -3.89 1.33 0.22
N ILE A 78 -3.92 1.12 1.54
CA ILE A 78 -5.00 0.40 2.21
C ILE A 78 -6.36 1.05 1.92
N GLU A 79 -6.44 2.38 1.98
CA GLU A 79 -7.70 3.11 1.80
C GLU A 79 -8.19 3.02 0.35
N ASN A 80 -7.30 3.15 -0.63
CA ASN A 80 -7.64 2.93 -2.04
C ASN A 80 -8.09 1.50 -2.32
N VAL A 81 -7.38 0.49 -1.80
CA VAL A 81 -7.75 -0.92 -1.95
C VAL A 81 -9.13 -1.20 -1.34
N CYS A 82 -9.41 -0.68 -0.14
CA CYS A 82 -10.73 -0.82 0.48
C CYS A 82 -11.82 -0.20 -0.40
N HIS A 83 -11.57 1.00 -0.94
CA HIS A 83 -12.50 1.71 -1.80
C HIS A 83 -12.82 0.93 -3.09
N CYS A 84 -11.80 0.42 -3.79
CA CYS A 84 -11.99 -0.38 -5.00
C CYS A 84 -12.76 -1.68 -4.72
N ILE A 85 -12.46 -2.35 -3.61
CA ILE A 85 -13.18 -3.58 -3.19
C ILE A 85 -14.66 -3.28 -2.86
N GLU A 86 -14.97 -2.10 -2.33
CA GLU A 86 -16.35 -1.67 -2.07
C GLU A 86 -17.09 -1.35 -3.37
N GLN A 87 -16.47 -0.59 -4.27
CA GLN A 87 -17.06 -0.25 -5.57
C GLN A 87 -17.35 -1.50 -6.42
N LYS A 88 -16.44 -2.48 -6.44
CA LYS A 88 -16.60 -3.74 -7.17
C LYS A 88 -17.85 -4.52 -6.76
N LYS A 89 -18.36 -4.33 -5.54
CA LYS A 89 -19.57 -5.01 -5.04
C LYS A 89 -20.87 -4.26 -5.35
N GLY A 90 -20.77 -2.97 -5.69
CA GLY A 90 -21.92 -2.15 -6.05
C GLY A 90 -22.42 -2.38 -7.47
N ASN A 91 -21.62 -3.07 -8.29
CA ASN A 91 -21.94 -3.55 -9.63
C ASN A 91 -22.21 -5.05 -9.62
#